data_AF-A0A7L6A7I7-F1
#
_entry.id   AF-A0A7L6A7I7-F1
#
_cell.length_a   1.000
_cell.length_b   1.000
_cell.length_c   1.000
_cell.angle_alpha   90.00
_cell.angle_beta   90.00
_cell.angle_gamma   90.00
#
_symmetry.space_group_name_H-M   'P 1'
#
loop_
_entity.id
_entity.type
_entity.pdbx_description
1 polymer ?
#
loop_
_entity_poly.entity_id
_entity_poly.type
_entity_poly.pdbx_seq_one_letter_code
_entity_poly.pdbx_strand_id
1 'polypeptide(L)'
;MPGAARDNAKSHPYFTQKIKLHSFHAQQAFDRGFELCANAIFSLSVVLRIIGTDEQAHEVEGLVDERLNKMFEDMRNEASRLDKMAEANGIEFKGIDYSHPKEVEAKITSPRAVRYVGLIREFDGLIAKLDTLWLSGVIGDGAYSRSIYEWKRRLLRLAGGIRSIAGRAMIAARRKDVQGDTKEVSDDATSGEEAPVAPAVAATSFAND
;
A
#
# COMPACT_ATOMS: atom_id res chain seq x y z
N MET A 1 34.97 -19.19 11.13
CA MET A 1 34.00 -19.59 10.09
C MET A 1 32.84 -18.60 10.11
N PRO A 2 32.62 -17.80 9.05
CA PRO A 2 31.42 -16.98 8.96
C PRO A 2 30.23 -17.90 8.67
N GLY A 3 29.23 -17.90 9.54
CA GLY A 3 28.00 -18.67 9.33
C GLY A 3 27.27 -18.17 8.09
N ALA A 4 27.00 -19.08 7.15
CA ALA A 4 26.15 -18.79 6.01
C ALA A 4 24.81 -18.25 6.52
N ALA A 5 24.48 -17.01 6.15
CA ALA A 5 23.17 -16.44 6.42
C ALA A 5 22.12 -17.39 5.82
N ARG A 6 21.24 -17.93 6.66
CA ARG A 6 20.14 -18.77 6.20
C ARG A 6 19.29 -17.95 5.23
N ASP A 7 19.22 -18.38 3.98
CA ASP A 7 18.32 -17.79 2.99
C ASP A 7 16.88 -18.18 3.37
N ASN A 8 16.23 -17.33 4.14
CA ASN A 8 14.84 -17.49 4.57
C ASN A 8 13.85 -16.99 3.49
N ALA A 9 14.28 -16.83 2.23
CA ALA A 9 13.42 -16.41 1.14
C ALA A 9 12.30 -17.45 0.91
N LYS A 10 11.06 -17.05 1.18
CA LYS A 10 9.87 -17.84 0.87
C LYS A 10 9.49 -17.62 -0.60
N SER A 11 9.23 -18.71 -1.32
CA SER A 11 8.69 -18.63 -2.68
C SER A 11 7.25 -18.10 -2.64
N HIS A 12 6.95 -17.14 -3.51
CA HIS A 12 5.62 -16.54 -3.64
C HIS A 12 5.19 -16.47 -5.11
N PRO A 13 3.92 -16.80 -5.41
CA PRO A 13 3.41 -16.74 -6.77
C PRO A 13 3.33 -15.28 -7.24
N TYR A 14 3.63 -15.07 -8.50
CA TYR A 14 3.39 -13.81 -9.20
C TYR A 14 3.11 -14.08 -10.67
N PHE A 15 2.48 -13.13 -11.33
CA PHE A 15 2.48 -13.06 -12.78
C PHE A 15 2.91 -11.66 -13.22
N THR A 16 3.43 -11.54 -14.44
CA THR A 16 3.80 -10.25 -15.02
C THR A 16 2.71 -9.79 -15.97
N GLN A 17 2.29 -8.54 -15.82
CA GLN A 17 1.34 -7.90 -16.71
C GLN A 17 2.03 -6.78 -17.47
N LYS A 18 2.12 -6.91 -18.80
CA LYS A 18 2.58 -5.85 -19.69
C LYS A 18 1.48 -4.82 -19.88
N ILE A 19 1.82 -3.54 -19.70
CA ILE A 19 0.90 -2.42 -19.90
C ILE A 19 1.60 -1.35 -20.73
N LYS A 20 0.90 -0.81 -21.73
CA LYS A 20 1.37 0.34 -22.51
C LYS A 20 0.79 1.61 -21.87
N LEU A 21 1.66 2.53 -21.46
CA LEU A 21 1.31 3.83 -20.90
C LEU A 21 1.72 4.93 -21.86
N HIS A 22 0.77 5.76 -22.25
CA HIS A 22 0.97 6.75 -23.31
C HIS A 22 1.48 8.07 -22.74
N SER A 23 0.78 8.61 -21.74
CA SER A 23 1.14 9.89 -21.14
C SER A 23 2.38 9.79 -20.25
N PHE A 24 3.23 10.81 -20.33
CA PHE A 24 4.37 10.96 -19.43
C PHE A 24 3.94 10.95 -17.95
N HIS A 25 2.75 11.47 -17.64
CA HIS A 25 2.25 11.53 -16.27
C HIS A 25 1.86 10.16 -15.73
N ALA A 26 1.23 9.30 -16.53
CA ALA A 26 0.94 7.92 -16.13
C ALA A 26 2.23 7.10 -16.00
N GLN A 27 3.19 7.27 -16.91
CA GLN A 27 4.52 6.65 -16.81
C GLN A 27 5.20 7.03 -15.49
N GLN A 28 5.21 8.31 -15.12
CA GLN A 28 5.73 8.77 -13.84
C GLN A 28 4.97 8.22 -12.63
N ALA A 29 3.64 8.08 -12.73
CA ALA A 29 2.82 7.52 -11.66
C ALA A 29 3.13 6.03 -11.44
N PHE A 30 3.35 5.28 -12.52
CA PHE A 30 3.81 3.90 -12.47
C PHE A 30 5.20 3.80 -11.83
N ASP A 31 6.19 4.49 -12.41
CA ASP A 31 7.60 4.40 -12.00
C ASP A 31 7.80 4.76 -10.51
N ARG A 32 6.99 5.67 -9.96
CA ARG A 32 7.10 6.11 -8.55
C ARG A 32 6.15 5.41 -7.59
N GLY A 33 5.00 4.95 -8.07
CA GLY A 33 3.89 4.52 -7.21
C GLY A 33 3.69 3.00 -7.18
N PHE A 34 3.96 2.31 -8.28
CA PHE A 34 3.53 0.91 -8.45
C PHE A 34 4.20 -0.03 -7.46
N GLU A 35 5.53 -0.13 -7.48
CA GLU A 35 6.24 -1.06 -6.58
C GLU A 35 5.97 -0.75 -5.10
N LEU A 36 5.94 0.55 -4.76
CA LEU A 36 5.63 1.01 -3.41
C LEU A 36 4.28 0.49 -2.91
N CYS A 37 3.26 0.62 -3.76
CA CYS A 37 1.90 0.20 -3.45
C CYS A 37 1.78 -1.33 -3.45
N ALA A 38 2.31 -2.00 -4.48
CA ALA A 38 2.25 -3.45 -4.64
C ALA A 38 2.91 -4.19 -3.46
N ASN A 39 4.08 -3.73 -3.00
CA ASN A 39 4.77 -4.31 -1.86
C ASN A 39 4.00 -4.10 -0.54
N ALA A 40 3.37 -2.93 -0.36
CA ALA A 40 2.53 -2.66 0.80
C ALA A 40 1.29 -3.55 0.82
N ILE A 41 0.63 -3.70 -0.32
CA ILE A 41 -0.54 -4.59 -0.48
C ILE A 41 -0.14 -6.04 -0.21
N PHE A 42 0.98 -6.51 -0.75
CA PHE A 42 1.48 -7.85 -0.48
C PHE A 42 1.71 -8.08 1.03
N SER A 43 2.31 -7.09 1.71
CA SER A 43 2.52 -7.14 3.16
C SER A 43 1.20 -7.30 3.92
N LEU A 44 0.15 -6.59 3.49
CA LEU A 44 -1.18 -6.68 4.10
C LEU A 44 -1.88 -8.02 3.84
N SER A 45 -1.79 -8.55 2.62
CA SER A 45 -2.55 -9.75 2.27
C SER A 45 -1.85 -11.06 2.65
N VAL A 46 -0.53 -11.07 2.73
CA VAL A 46 0.24 -12.30 3.03
C VAL A 46 0.92 -12.21 4.38
N VAL A 47 1.70 -11.15 4.63
CA VAL A 47 2.56 -11.13 5.81
C VAL A 47 1.77 -10.84 7.08
N LEU A 48 0.80 -9.93 7.03
CA LEU A 48 -0.02 -9.58 8.20
C LEU A 48 -0.81 -10.78 8.74
N ARG A 49 -1.29 -11.68 7.86
CA ARG A 49 -1.96 -12.92 8.27
C ARG A 49 -1.03 -13.93 8.95
N ILE A 50 0.29 -13.82 8.74
CA ILE A 50 1.28 -14.70 9.38
C ILE A 50 1.59 -14.21 10.80
N ILE A 51 1.63 -12.89 11.02
CA ILE A 51 2.08 -12.28 12.29
C ILE A 51 0.94 -11.68 13.13
N GLY A 52 -0.27 -11.67 12.59
CA GLY A 52 -1.47 -11.12 13.20
C GLY A 52 -2.66 -12.06 12.95
N THR A 53 -3.88 -11.59 13.19
CA THR A 53 -5.08 -12.41 12.97
C THR A 53 -5.67 -12.21 11.57
N ASP A 54 -6.47 -13.17 11.12
CA ASP A 54 -7.15 -13.08 9.83
C ASP A 54 -8.15 -11.90 9.81
N GLU A 55 -8.83 -11.65 10.93
CA GLU A 55 -9.75 -10.52 11.10
C GLU A 55 -9.02 -9.18 10.95
N GLN A 56 -7.86 -9.04 11.58
CA GLN A 56 -7.05 -7.81 11.44
C GLN A 56 -6.60 -7.59 10.00
N ALA A 57 -6.20 -8.66 9.31
CA ALA A 57 -5.86 -8.55 7.89
C ALA A 57 -7.08 -8.15 7.05
N HIS A 58 -8.23 -8.75 7.31
CA HIS A 58 -9.48 -8.46 6.59
C HIS A 58 -9.95 -7.01 6.79
N GLU A 59 -9.92 -6.48 8.01
CA GLU A 59 -10.28 -5.09 8.30
C GLU A 59 -9.40 -4.11 7.53
N VAL A 60 -8.08 -4.32 7.57
CA VAL A 60 -7.12 -3.43 6.91
C VAL A 60 -7.23 -3.52 5.38
N GLU A 61 -7.48 -4.71 4.86
CA GLU A 61 -7.80 -4.93 3.46
C GLU A 61 -9.06 -4.17 3.02
N GLY A 62 -10.12 -4.19 3.83
CA GLY A 62 -11.34 -3.43 3.59
C GLY A 62 -11.08 -1.92 3.48
N LEU A 63 -10.24 -1.36 4.36
CA LEU A 63 -9.84 0.05 4.29
C LEU A 63 -9.06 0.38 3.00
N VAL A 64 -8.23 -0.54 2.52
CA VAL A 64 -7.52 -0.36 1.25
C VAL A 64 -8.50 -0.44 0.08
N ASP A 65 -9.44 -1.37 0.11
CA ASP A 65 -10.45 -1.54 -0.93
C ASP A 65 -11.37 -0.33 -1.05
N GLU A 66 -11.79 0.26 0.06
CA GLU A 66 -12.58 1.50 0.09
C GLU A 66 -11.82 2.66 -0.57
N ARG A 67 -10.53 2.82 -0.25
CA ARG A 67 -9.69 3.88 -0.84
C ARG A 67 -9.46 3.68 -2.33
N LEU A 68 -9.29 2.43 -2.78
CA LEU A 68 -9.20 2.10 -4.20
C LEU A 68 -10.52 2.39 -4.92
N ASN A 69 -11.65 1.93 -4.36
CA ASN A 69 -13.00 2.18 -4.90
C ASN A 69 -13.24 3.68 -5.08
N LYS A 70 -12.98 4.46 -4.03
CA LYS A 70 -13.16 5.91 -4.08
C LYS A 70 -12.32 6.57 -5.17
N MET A 71 -11.06 6.17 -5.35
CA MET A 71 -10.23 6.73 -6.42
C MET A 71 -10.77 6.38 -7.81
N PHE A 72 -11.25 5.15 -8.01
CA PHE A 72 -11.89 4.75 -9.26
C PHE A 72 -13.15 5.57 -9.56
N GLU A 73 -14.03 5.72 -8.57
CA GLU A 73 -15.25 6.53 -8.68
C GLU A 73 -14.92 7.99 -9.02
N ASP A 74 -13.98 8.59 -8.27
CA ASP A 74 -13.57 9.97 -8.49
C ASP A 74 -13.02 10.15 -9.92
N MET A 75 -12.17 9.23 -10.41
CA MET A 75 -11.61 9.29 -11.78
C MET A 75 -12.68 9.10 -12.86
N ARG A 76 -13.63 8.17 -12.66
CA ARG A 76 -14.73 7.94 -13.61
C ARG A 76 -15.68 9.13 -13.69
N ASN A 77 -15.98 9.74 -12.56
CA ASN A 77 -16.81 10.94 -12.50
C ASN A 77 -16.15 12.10 -13.25
N GLU A 78 -14.84 12.27 -13.08
CA GLU A 78 -14.11 13.30 -13.83
C GLU A 78 -14.02 12.99 -15.32
N ALA A 79 -13.72 11.74 -15.69
CA ALA A 79 -13.72 11.32 -17.10
C ALA A 79 -15.08 11.61 -17.76
N SER A 80 -16.18 11.30 -17.07
CA SER A 80 -17.55 11.59 -17.52
C SER A 80 -17.82 13.08 -17.65
N ARG A 81 -17.24 13.91 -16.77
CA ARG A 81 -17.34 15.38 -16.84
C ARG A 81 -16.59 15.91 -18.06
N LEU A 82 -15.40 15.39 -18.35
CA LEU A 82 -14.62 15.75 -19.53
C LEU A 82 -15.30 15.28 -20.83
N ASP A 83 -15.97 14.12 -20.79
CA ASP A 83 -16.77 13.61 -21.91
C ASP A 83 -17.89 14.56 -22.29
N LYS A 84 -18.71 14.95 -21.32
CA LYS A 84 -19.77 15.95 -21.53
C LYS A 84 -19.23 17.30 -22.00
N MET A 85 -18.05 17.70 -21.52
CA MET A 85 -17.40 18.93 -21.95
C MET A 85 -16.96 18.85 -23.41
N ALA A 86 -16.40 17.73 -23.86
CA ALA A 86 -16.02 17.52 -25.24
C ALA A 86 -17.25 17.54 -26.15
N GLU A 87 -18.30 16.80 -25.78
CA GLU A 87 -19.58 16.75 -26.52
C GLU A 87 -20.19 18.15 -26.69
N ALA A 88 -20.24 18.94 -25.60
CA ALA A 88 -20.78 20.30 -25.64
C ALA A 88 -19.98 21.27 -26.53
N ASN A 89 -18.72 20.93 -26.85
CA ASN A 89 -17.85 21.71 -27.72
C ASN A 89 -17.65 21.05 -29.10
N GLY A 90 -18.44 20.02 -29.44
CA GLY A 90 -18.36 19.34 -30.74
C GLY A 90 -17.07 18.55 -30.96
N ILE A 91 -16.40 18.12 -29.89
CA ILE A 91 -15.16 17.36 -29.94
C ILE A 91 -15.45 15.87 -29.76
N GLU A 92 -14.98 15.06 -30.71
CA GLU A 92 -15.00 13.60 -30.61
C GLU A 92 -13.64 13.09 -30.13
N PHE A 93 -13.61 12.27 -29.07
CA PHE A 93 -12.38 11.58 -28.65
C PHE A 93 -12.03 10.46 -29.61
N LYS A 94 -11.25 10.77 -30.66
CA LYS A 94 -10.72 9.79 -31.62
C LYS A 94 -9.38 9.18 -31.20
N GLY A 95 -8.91 9.52 -30.00
CA GLY A 95 -7.57 9.20 -29.53
C GLY A 95 -6.58 10.31 -29.90
N ILE A 96 -5.51 10.40 -29.12
CA ILE A 96 -4.40 11.31 -29.37
C ILE A 96 -3.11 10.50 -29.41
N ASP A 97 -2.19 10.95 -30.27
CA ASP A 97 -0.88 10.34 -30.39
C ASP A 97 0.09 10.95 -29.38
N TYR A 98 0.91 10.09 -28.81
CA TYR A 98 2.01 10.48 -27.92
C TYR A 98 3.31 10.14 -28.61
N SER A 99 4.31 11.00 -28.46
CA SER A 99 5.62 10.83 -29.10
C SER A 99 6.42 9.66 -28.51
N HIS A 100 6.23 9.35 -27.23
CA HIS A 100 7.03 8.35 -26.51
C HIS A 100 6.17 7.50 -25.56
N PRO A 101 5.19 6.73 -26.06
CA PRO A 101 4.50 5.75 -25.24
C PRO A 101 5.49 4.67 -24.77
N LYS A 102 5.33 4.19 -23.54
CA LYS A 102 6.25 3.24 -22.89
C LYS A 102 5.49 1.96 -22.54
N GLU A 103 6.06 0.81 -22.92
CA GLU A 103 5.65 -0.47 -22.35
C GLU A 103 6.34 -0.67 -21.00
N VAL A 104 5.56 -0.98 -19.97
CA VAL A 104 6.08 -1.30 -18.63
C VAL A 104 5.53 -2.64 -18.16
N GLU A 105 6.28 -3.29 -17.28
CA GLU A 105 5.94 -4.60 -16.73
C GLU A 105 5.58 -4.48 -15.25
N ALA A 106 4.33 -4.83 -14.92
CA ALA A 106 3.83 -4.87 -13.57
C ALA A 106 3.93 -6.30 -13.01
N LYS A 107 4.79 -6.52 -12.00
CA LYS A 107 4.84 -7.78 -11.25
C LYS A 107 3.67 -7.84 -10.27
N ILE A 108 2.65 -8.62 -10.59
CA ILE A 108 1.45 -8.77 -9.77
C ILE A 108 1.65 -9.88 -8.75
N THR A 109 1.62 -9.50 -7.48
CA THR A 109 1.76 -10.42 -6.33
C THR A 109 0.47 -10.54 -5.51
N SER A 110 -0.58 -9.78 -5.86
CA SER A 110 -1.87 -9.79 -5.17
C SER A 110 -2.99 -9.26 -6.07
N PRO A 111 -4.27 -9.65 -5.83
CA PRO A 111 -5.41 -9.13 -6.59
C PRO A 111 -5.54 -7.60 -6.52
N ARG A 112 -5.26 -6.98 -5.36
CA ARG A 112 -5.32 -5.52 -5.19
C ARG A 112 -4.19 -4.78 -5.93
N ALA A 113 -3.05 -5.42 -6.19
CA ALA A 113 -2.03 -4.85 -7.06
C ALA A 113 -2.55 -4.69 -8.51
N VAL A 114 -3.37 -5.63 -9.00
CA VAL A 114 -4.06 -5.50 -10.31
C VAL A 114 -4.97 -4.27 -10.31
N ARG A 115 -5.70 -4.04 -9.22
CA ARG A 115 -6.58 -2.86 -9.08
C ARG A 115 -5.79 -1.56 -9.14
N TYR A 116 -4.62 -1.49 -8.50
CA TYR A 116 -3.76 -0.30 -8.58
C TYR A 116 -3.20 -0.06 -9.99
N VAL A 117 -2.84 -1.13 -10.73
CA VAL A 117 -2.52 -1.00 -12.17
C VAL A 117 -3.72 -0.48 -12.97
N GLY A 118 -4.94 -0.93 -12.63
CA GLY A 118 -6.18 -0.40 -13.18
C GLY A 118 -6.29 1.12 -12.99
N LEU A 119 -6.04 1.64 -11.78
CA LEU A 119 -6.03 3.08 -11.53
C LEU A 119 -5.01 3.85 -12.35
N ILE A 120 -3.82 3.29 -12.58
CA ILE A 120 -2.80 3.92 -13.43
C ILE A 120 -3.29 4.01 -14.88
N ARG A 121 -3.97 2.97 -15.39
CA ARG A 121 -4.57 2.97 -16.74
C ARG A 121 -5.72 3.96 -16.86
N GLU A 122 -6.61 4.02 -15.87
CA GLU A 122 -7.69 5.03 -15.82
C GLU A 122 -7.11 6.45 -15.79
N PHE A 123 -6.03 6.66 -15.02
CA PHE A 123 -5.32 7.92 -15.01
C PHE A 123 -4.71 8.26 -16.38
N ASP A 124 -4.11 7.30 -17.09
CA ASP A 124 -3.59 7.52 -18.44
C ASP A 124 -4.70 7.94 -19.42
N GLY A 125 -5.86 7.28 -19.35
CA GLY A 125 -7.04 7.65 -20.15
C GLY A 125 -7.60 9.03 -19.78
N LEU A 126 -7.60 9.38 -18.50
CA LEU A 126 -8.02 10.70 -18.03
C LEU A 126 -7.09 11.80 -18.55
N ILE A 127 -5.79 11.57 -18.57
CA ILE A 127 -4.81 12.50 -19.16
C ILE A 127 -5.08 12.68 -20.65
N ALA A 128 -5.34 11.60 -21.39
CA ALA A 128 -5.67 11.72 -22.82
C ALA A 128 -6.89 12.59 -23.08
N LYS A 129 -7.91 12.55 -22.20
CA LYS A 129 -9.08 13.43 -22.30
C LYS A 129 -8.72 14.90 -22.04
N LEU A 130 -7.93 15.16 -21.00
CA LEU A 130 -7.43 16.50 -20.69
C LEU A 130 -6.58 17.07 -21.82
N ASP A 131 -5.66 16.27 -22.37
CA ASP A 131 -4.78 16.63 -23.47
C ASP A 131 -5.59 16.99 -24.73
N THR A 132 -6.60 16.19 -25.07
CA THR A 132 -7.49 16.48 -26.21
C THR A 132 -8.20 17.82 -26.03
N LEU A 133 -8.79 18.07 -24.86
CA LEU A 133 -9.53 19.30 -24.56
C LEU A 133 -8.63 20.53 -24.47
N TRP A 134 -7.37 20.36 -24.07
CA TRP A 134 -6.38 21.42 -24.06
C TRP A 134 -5.90 21.75 -25.47
N LEU A 135 -5.54 20.74 -26.26
CA LEU A 135 -5.11 20.92 -27.66
C LEU A 135 -6.21 21.48 -28.56
N SER A 136 -7.48 21.24 -28.23
CA SER A 136 -8.63 21.84 -28.90
C SER A 136 -8.95 23.27 -28.44
N GLY A 137 -8.24 23.80 -27.44
CA GLY A 137 -8.45 25.14 -26.89
C GLY A 137 -9.66 25.29 -25.95
N VAL A 138 -10.32 24.19 -25.56
CA VAL A 138 -11.49 24.24 -24.64
C VAL A 138 -11.05 24.47 -23.20
N ILE A 139 -9.90 23.92 -22.80
CA ILE A 139 -9.29 24.13 -21.49
C ILE A 139 -8.04 25.00 -21.66
N GLY A 140 -7.93 26.07 -20.87
CA GLY A 140 -6.71 26.90 -20.85
C GLY A 140 -5.56 26.29 -20.05
N ASP A 141 -4.33 26.71 -20.36
CA ASP A 141 -3.06 26.16 -19.83
C ASP A 141 -3.03 26.01 -18.30
N GLY A 142 -3.54 27.01 -17.58
CA GLY A 142 -3.57 27.00 -16.12
C GLY A 142 -4.51 25.94 -15.54
N ALA A 143 -5.68 25.74 -16.14
CA ALA A 143 -6.62 24.71 -15.71
C ALA A 143 -6.08 23.31 -16.04
N TYR A 144 -5.55 23.14 -17.26
CA TYR A 144 -4.90 21.90 -17.71
C TYR A 144 -3.78 21.46 -16.76
N SER A 145 -2.80 22.34 -16.51
CA SER A 145 -1.64 22.04 -15.67
C SER A 145 -2.03 21.68 -14.23
N ARG A 146 -3.02 22.40 -13.66
CA ARG A 146 -3.51 22.12 -12.31
C ARG A 146 -4.22 20.77 -12.22
N SER A 147 -5.10 20.46 -13.15
CA SER A 147 -5.86 19.19 -13.16
C SER A 147 -4.92 17.99 -13.22
N ILE A 148 -3.95 17.99 -14.13
CA ILE A 148 -2.95 16.92 -14.24
C ILE A 148 -2.17 16.75 -12.94
N TYR A 149 -1.66 17.86 -12.39
CA TYR A 149 -0.89 17.83 -11.16
C TYR A 149 -1.71 17.23 -10.01
N GLU A 150 -2.96 17.66 -9.86
CA GLU A 150 -3.83 17.22 -8.78
C GLU A 150 -4.12 15.72 -8.86
N TRP A 151 -4.50 15.21 -10.03
CA TRP A 151 -4.79 13.79 -10.22
C TRP A 151 -3.56 12.91 -10.00
N LYS A 152 -2.41 13.30 -10.56
CA LYS A 152 -1.13 12.60 -10.31
C LYS A 152 -0.80 12.58 -8.82
N ARG A 153 -0.94 13.73 -8.14
CA ARG A 153 -0.68 13.85 -6.70
C ARG A 153 -1.65 13.02 -5.88
N ARG A 154 -2.93 12.94 -6.25
CA ARG A 154 -3.94 12.10 -5.58
C ARG A 154 -3.60 10.62 -5.71
N LEU A 155 -3.24 10.15 -6.91
CA LEU A 155 -2.84 8.76 -7.16
C LEU A 155 -1.56 8.35 -6.40
N LEU A 156 -0.55 9.22 -6.35
CA LEU A 156 0.67 8.96 -5.57
C LEU A 156 0.42 9.00 -4.06
N ARG A 157 -0.44 9.91 -3.58
CA ARG A 157 -0.86 9.94 -2.17
C ARG A 157 -1.64 8.69 -1.77
N LEU A 158 -2.42 8.11 -2.68
CA LEU A 158 -3.09 6.83 -2.43
C LEU A 158 -2.07 5.72 -2.16
N ALA A 159 -1.04 5.57 -3.00
CA ALA A 159 0.03 4.59 -2.78
C ALA A 159 0.76 4.82 -1.45
N GLY A 160 1.14 6.08 -1.16
CA GLY A 160 1.77 6.42 0.13
C GLY A 160 0.85 6.15 1.33
N GLY A 161 -0.46 6.39 1.18
CA GLY A 161 -1.46 6.09 2.19
C GLY A 161 -1.61 4.60 2.47
N ILE A 162 -1.64 3.77 1.42
CA ILE A 162 -1.68 2.30 1.53
C ILE A 162 -0.40 1.79 2.21
N ARG A 163 0.77 2.32 1.83
CA ARG A 163 2.05 2.02 2.51
C ARG A 163 2.01 2.37 4.00
N SER A 164 1.47 3.53 4.35
CA SER A 164 1.34 3.97 5.74
C SER A 164 0.39 3.08 6.55
N ILE A 165 -0.72 2.66 5.95
CA ILE A 165 -1.64 1.68 6.54
C ILE A 165 -0.91 0.36 6.79
N ALA A 166 -0.21 -0.17 5.78
CA ALA A 166 0.56 -1.41 5.90
C ALA A 166 1.61 -1.32 7.00
N GLY A 167 2.42 -0.26 7.03
CA GLY A 167 3.43 -0.07 8.08
C GLY A 167 2.83 -0.07 9.49
N ARG A 168 1.72 0.64 9.70
CA ARG A 168 1.04 0.68 11.00
C ARG A 168 0.46 -0.67 11.41
N ALA A 169 -0.20 -1.38 10.49
CA ALA A 169 -0.77 -2.70 10.76
C ALA A 169 0.33 -3.71 11.13
N MET A 170 1.43 -3.72 10.38
CA MET A 170 2.58 -4.60 10.65
C MET A 170 3.23 -4.33 12.02
N ILE A 171 3.39 -3.05 12.40
CA ILE A 171 3.92 -2.69 13.72
C ILE A 171 2.96 -3.12 14.84
N ALA A 172 1.66 -2.93 14.65
CA ALA A 172 0.65 -3.32 15.64
C ALA A 172 0.61 -4.84 15.87
N ALA A 173 0.70 -5.64 14.80
CA ALA A 173 0.72 -7.10 14.89
C ALA A 173 1.94 -7.62 15.65
N ARG A 174 3.16 -7.15 15.31
CA ARG A 174 4.40 -7.57 16.00
C ARG A 174 4.42 -7.23 17.49
N ARG A 175 3.80 -6.10 17.90
CA ARG A 175 3.73 -5.73 19.32
C ARG A 175 2.85 -6.68 20.13
N LYS A 176 1.81 -7.25 19.52
CA LYS A 176 0.95 -8.24 20.18
C LYS A 176 1.66 -9.59 20.32
N ASP A 177 2.40 -9.99 19.29
CA ASP A 177 3.21 -11.21 19.28
C ASP A 177 4.21 -11.23 20.45
N VAL A 178 5.01 -10.17 20.59
CA VAL A 178 5.98 -10.03 21.69
C VAL A 178 5.31 -10.01 23.08
N GLN A 179 4.14 -9.37 23.22
CA GLN A 179 3.40 -9.34 24.49
C GLN A 179 2.71 -10.68 24.83
N GLY A 180 2.35 -11.48 23.81
CA GLY A 180 1.85 -12.84 23.97
C GLY A 180 2.94 -13.78 24.47
N ASP A 181 4.09 -13.79 23.79
CA ASP A 181 5.27 -14.56 24.20
C ASP A 181 5.74 -14.21 25.62
N THR A 182 5.71 -12.94 26.00
CA THR A 182 6.12 -12.53 27.36
C THR A 182 5.15 -12.98 28.44
N LYS A 183 3.85 -13.15 28.12
CA LYS A 183 2.84 -13.65 29.07
C LYS A 183 2.86 -15.17 29.20
N GLU A 184 3.07 -15.91 28.12
CA GLU A 184 3.20 -17.37 28.17
C GLU A 184 4.44 -17.81 28.97
N VAL A 185 5.55 -17.05 28.89
CA VAL A 185 6.76 -17.33 29.69
C VAL A 185 6.57 -16.98 31.18
N SER A 186 5.65 -16.07 31.53
CA SER A 186 5.37 -15.74 32.94
C SER A 186 4.42 -16.69 33.65
N ASP A 187 3.51 -17.36 32.92
CA ASP A 187 2.57 -18.31 33.53
C ASP A 187 3.22 -19.69 33.80
N ASP A 188 4.31 -20.04 33.11
CA ASP A 188 5.05 -21.31 33.34
C ASP A 188 6.00 -21.26 34.56
N ALA A 189 6.21 -20.08 35.17
CA ALA A 189 7.06 -19.93 36.35
C ALA A 189 6.32 -20.10 37.70
N THR A 190 5.02 -20.42 37.69
CA THR A 190 4.17 -20.43 38.89
C THR A 190 3.51 -21.79 39.15
N SER A 191 4.28 -22.89 39.08
CA SER A 191 3.86 -24.15 39.70
C SER A 191 5.07 -24.96 40.17
N GLY A 192 5.37 -24.88 41.47
CA GLY A 192 6.53 -25.58 42.05
C GLY A 192 6.83 -25.24 43.50
N GLU A 193 5.95 -25.71 44.39
CA GLU A 193 6.28 -26.26 45.72
C GLU A 193 6.31 -25.35 46.97
N GLU A 194 5.36 -25.67 47.85
CA GLU A 194 5.16 -25.17 49.21
C GLU A 194 6.13 -25.87 50.19
N ALA A 195 6.56 -25.14 51.23
CA ALA A 195 7.61 -25.46 52.20
C ALA A 195 7.35 -26.68 53.11
N PRO A 196 8.32 -27.11 53.96
CA PRO A 196 8.21 -26.67 55.38
C PRO A 196 9.52 -26.44 56.19
N VAL A 197 9.41 -25.43 57.07
CA VAL A 197 9.82 -25.25 58.49
C VAL A 197 11.29 -25.43 58.97
N ALA A 198 11.72 -24.42 59.75
CA ALA A 198 13.01 -24.15 60.41
C ALA A 198 13.43 -25.13 61.56
N PRO A 199 14.62 -24.94 62.20
CA PRO A 199 14.70 -24.03 63.34
C PRO A 199 15.97 -23.16 63.46
N ALA A 200 15.88 -22.18 64.35
CA ALA A 200 16.82 -21.09 64.65
C ALA A 200 18.05 -21.49 65.47
N VAL A 201 19.17 -20.76 65.32
CA VAL A 201 20.03 -20.36 66.47
C VAL A 201 20.79 -19.06 66.16
N ALA A 202 20.91 -18.24 67.20
CA ALA A 202 21.41 -16.87 67.26
C ALA A 202 22.94 -16.70 67.15
N ALA A 203 23.39 -15.51 66.75
CA ALA A 203 24.41 -14.74 67.48
C ALA A 203 24.54 -13.30 66.93
N THR A 204 24.38 -12.36 67.85
CA THR A 204 24.66 -10.92 67.82
C THR A 204 26.11 -10.55 67.50
N SER A 205 26.37 -9.41 66.83
CA SER A 205 27.18 -8.27 67.35
C SER A 205 27.65 -7.27 66.25
N PHE A 206 27.38 -5.97 66.50
CA PHE A 206 28.21 -4.73 66.30
C PHE A 206 28.86 -4.44 64.92
N ALA A 207 28.97 -3.22 64.37
CA ALA A 207 28.62 -1.84 64.73
C ALA A 207 28.77 -0.96 63.46
N ASN A 208 28.06 0.16 63.36
CA ASN A 208 28.54 1.37 62.67
C ASN A 208 27.84 2.60 63.28
N ASP A 209 28.66 3.55 63.72
CA ASP A 209 28.43 4.97 64.09
C ASP A 209 27.07 5.44 64.66
#